data_AF-A0A317YLL9-F1
#
_entry.id   AF-A0A317YLL9-F1
#
_cell.length_a   1.000
_cell.length_b   1.000
_cell.length_c   1.000
_cell.angle_alpha   90.00
_cell.angle_beta   90.00
_cell.angle_gamma   90.00
#
_symmetry.space_group_name_H-M   'P 1'
#
loop_
_entity.id
_entity.type
_entity.pdbx_description
1 polymer ?
#
loop_
_entity_poly.entity_id
_entity_poly.type
_entity_poly.pdbx_seq_one_letter_code
_entity_poly.pdbx_strand_id
1 'polypeptide(L)'
;QVYGLNPEDIKNIGDIKDPNNGETIATAKHDTANNLITYTFTDYVDRFNSVQMGINYSIYMDADTIPVSKNDVEFNVTIGNDTTKTTANIQYPDYVSRDNNSIG
;
A
#
# COMPACT_ATOMS: atom_id res chain seq x y z
N GLN A 1 11.88 10.77 -15.52
CA GLN A 1 11.73 9.45 -14.89
C GLN A 1 10.24 9.28 -14.67
N VAL A 2 9.61 8.32 -15.36
CA VAL A 2 8.16 8.14 -15.27
C VAL A 2 7.90 7.38 -13.97
N TYR A 3 7.37 8.05 -12.96
CA TYR A 3 6.93 7.44 -11.69
C TYR A 3 5.59 6.71 -11.93
N GLY A 4 5.56 5.78 -12.88
CA GLY A 4 4.38 4.98 -13.15
C GLY A 4 4.48 3.65 -12.42
N LEU A 5 3.54 3.42 -11.49
CA LEU A 5 3.18 2.14 -10.85
C LEU A 5 4.36 1.26 -10.42
N ASN A 6 4.70 1.30 -9.14
CA ASN A 6 5.77 0.47 -8.57
C ASN A 6 5.37 -1.02 -8.64
N PRO A 7 6.02 -1.88 -9.44
CA PRO A 7 5.64 -3.29 -9.59
C PRO A 7 5.89 -4.13 -8.33
N GLU A 8 6.61 -3.59 -7.35
CA GLU A 8 7.04 -4.27 -6.12
C GLU A 8 5.93 -4.37 -5.06
N ASP A 9 4.88 -3.54 -5.13
CA ASP A 9 3.81 -3.51 -4.12
C ASP A 9 2.95 -4.78 -4.16
N ILE A 10 2.68 -5.26 -5.38
CA ILE A 10 1.93 -6.50 -5.65
C ILE A 10 2.71 -7.74 -5.20
N LYS A 11 4.05 -7.67 -5.17
CA LYS A 11 4.91 -8.83 -4.92
C LYS A 11 5.02 -9.18 -3.43
N ASN A 12 4.78 -8.21 -2.54
CA ASN A 12 5.05 -8.35 -1.11
C ASN A 12 3.80 -8.51 -0.23
N ILE A 13 2.62 -8.14 -0.71
CA ILE A 13 1.36 -8.30 0.03
C ILE A 13 0.69 -9.62 -0.39
N GLY A 14 1.04 -10.71 0.27
CA GLY A 14 0.56 -12.05 -0.09
C GLY A 14 -0.64 -12.55 0.74
N ASP A 15 -0.90 -13.85 0.60
CA ASP A 15 -1.82 -14.60 1.44
C ASP A 15 -1.53 -14.43 2.93
N ILE A 16 -2.59 -14.43 3.75
CA ILE A 16 -2.47 -14.43 5.20
C ILE A 16 -2.35 -15.88 5.66
N LYS A 17 -1.28 -16.17 6.39
CA LYS A 17 -0.99 -17.50 6.95
C LYS A 17 -0.97 -17.44 8.46
N ASP A 18 -1.40 -18.53 9.09
CA ASP A 18 -1.23 -18.72 10.51
C ASP A 18 0.26 -19.00 10.80
N PRO A 19 0.96 -18.14 11.56
CA PRO A 19 2.37 -18.33 11.87
C PRO A 19 2.63 -19.57 12.73
N ASN A 20 1.63 -20.11 13.42
CA ASN A 20 1.80 -21.26 14.32
C ASN A 20 1.84 -22.60 13.59
N ASN A 21 1.15 -22.74 12.45
CA ASN A 21 1.04 -24.00 11.71
C ASN A 21 1.33 -23.87 10.19
N GLY A 22 1.45 -22.64 9.67
CA GLY A 22 1.77 -22.36 8.27
C GLY A 22 0.59 -22.52 7.30
N GLU A 23 -0.61 -22.83 7.78
CA GLU A 23 -1.80 -22.94 6.95
C GLU A 23 -2.27 -21.56 6.46
N THR A 24 -2.77 -21.50 5.23
CA THR A 24 -3.32 -20.26 4.67
C THR A 24 -4.72 -20.01 5.24
N ILE A 25 -4.89 -18.88 5.93
CA ILE A 25 -6.18 -18.43 6.48
C ILE A 25 -7.00 -17.75 5.38
N ALA A 26 -6.37 -16.89 4.58
CA ALA A 26 -7.03 -16.17 3.50
C ALA A 26 -6.09 -15.94 2.31
N THR A 27 -6.63 -16.05 1.11
CA THR A 27 -5.90 -15.80 -0.14
C THR A 27 -6.09 -14.36 -0.60
N ALA A 28 -5.01 -13.72 -1.04
CA ALA A 28 -5.03 -12.31 -1.42
C ALA A 28 -5.23 -12.14 -2.93
N LYS A 29 -6.08 -11.19 -3.33
CA LYS A 29 -6.23 -10.74 -4.72
C LYS A 29 -6.16 -9.23 -4.80
N HIS A 30 -5.18 -8.73 -5.55
CA HIS A 30 -4.97 -7.30 -5.76
C HIS A 30 -5.81 -6.77 -6.91
N ASP A 31 -6.41 -5.61 -6.68
CA ASP A 31 -6.99 -4.74 -7.70
C ASP A 31 -6.45 -3.32 -7.48
N THR A 32 -5.25 -3.09 -8.01
CA THR A 32 -4.53 -1.81 -7.85
C THR A 32 -5.22 -0.66 -8.58
N ALA A 33 -6.05 -0.93 -9.59
CA ALA A 33 -6.83 0.10 -10.27
C ALA A 33 -7.91 0.70 -9.35
N ASN A 34 -8.39 -0.09 -8.39
CA ASN A 34 -9.41 0.32 -7.42
C ASN A 34 -8.83 0.53 -6.00
N ASN A 35 -7.49 0.52 -5.83
CA ASN A 35 -6.83 0.57 -4.52
C ASN A 35 -7.38 -0.47 -3.52
N LEU A 36 -7.70 -1.67 -4.00
CA LEU A 36 -8.39 -2.70 -3.24
C LEU A 36 -7.56 -3.99 -3.17
N ILE A 37 -7.51 -4.59 -1.98
CA ILE A 37 -6.99 -5.94 -1.77
C ILE A 37 -8.12 -6.78 -1.18
N THR A 38 -8.55 -7.80 -1.91
CA THR A 38 -9.62 -8.69 -1.49
C THR A 38 -9.01 -9.96 -0.91
N TYR A 39 -9.33 -10.26 0.35
CA TYR A 39 -8.94 -11.49 1.02
C TYR A 39 -10.11 -12.47 1.07
N THR A 40 -9.91 -13.67 0.52
CA THR A 40 -10.92 -14.75 0.54
C THR A 40 -10.49 -15.82 1.52
N PHE A 41 -11.29 -16.04 2.57
CA PHE A 41 -11.04 -17.09 3.56
C PHE A 41 -10.99 -18.48 2.91
N THR A 42 -10.11 -19.33 3.43
CA THR A 42 -10.02 -20.75 3.07
C THR A 42 -10.87 -21.61 4.01
N ASP A 43 -10.85 -22.92 3.82
CA ASP A 43 -11.46 -23.89 4.75
C ASP A 43 -10.86 -23.86 6.18
N TYR A 44 -9.79 -23.10 6.40
CA TYR A 44 -9.19 -22.88 7.72
C TYR A 44 -10.23 -22.34 8.70
N VAL A 45 -11.08 -21.39 8.28
CA VAL A 45 -12.07 -20.76 9.17
C VAL A 45 -13.21 -21.69 9.57
N ASP A 46 -13.44 -22.76 8.81
CA ASP A 46 -14.42 -23.80 9.15
C ASP A 46 -13.86 -24.80 10.18
N ARG A 47 -12.54 -24.95 10.22
CA ARG A 47 -11.83 -25.91 11.08
C ARG A 47 -11.40 -25.31 12.43
N PHE A 48 -11.14 -24.01 12.47
CA PHE A 48 -10.65 -23.31 13.66
C PHE A 48 -11.65 -22.25 14.14
N ASN A 49 -11.90 -22.23 15.45
CA ASN A 49 -12.70 -21.19 16.07
C ASN A 49 -11.80 -20.02 16.53
N SER A 50 -12.38 -18.82 16.62
CA SER A 50 -11.67 -17.60 17.05
C SER A 50 -10.43 -17.29 16.20
N VAL A 51 -10.57 -17.37 14.88
CA VAL A 51 -9.49 -17.09 13.92
C VAL A 51 -8.96 -15.68 14.12
N GLN A 52 -7.64 -15.56 14.25
CA GLN A 52 -6.91 -14.29 14.35
C GLN A 52 -5.90 -14.18 13.21
N MET A 53 -5.72 -12.96 12.70
CA MET A 53 -4.82 -12.67 11.59
C MET A 53 -3.96 -11.46 11.95
N GLY A 54 -2.68 -11.51 11.58
CA GLY A 54 -1.75 -10.40 11.69
C GLY A 54 -1.24 -9.99 10.32
N ILE A 55 -1.26 -8.68 10.03
CA ILE A 55 -0.66 -8.11 8.82
C ILE A 55 0.42 -7.10 9.22
N ASN A 56 1.54 -7.13 8.53
CA ASN A 56 2.63 -6.18 8.70
C ASN A 56 3.22 -5.90 7.31
N TYR A 57 2.75 -4.82 6.70
CA TYR A 57 3.08 -4.46 5.33
C TYR A 57 3.71 -3.07 5.28
N SER A 58 4.74 -2.94 4.44
CA SER A 58 5.26 -1.65 4.00
C SER A 58 4.53 -1.24 2.74
N ILE A 59 3.77 -0.14 2.81
CA ILE A 59 3.07 0.48 1.67
C ILE A 59 3.71 1.82 1.34
N TYR A 60 3.46 2.31 0.12
CA TYR A 60 4.11 3.52 -0.40
C TYR A 60 3.10 4.64 -0.69
N MET A 61 3.61 5.86 -0.73
CA MET A 61 2.83 7.05 -1.09
C MET A 61 2.68 7.15 -2.61
N ASP A 62 1.47 7.36 -3.09
CA ASP A 62 1.21 7.66 -4.49
C ASP A 62 1.37 9.16 -4.76
N ALA A 63 2.41 9.52 -5.52
CA ALA A 63 2.75 10.89 -5.85
C ALA A 63 1.83 11.51 -6.92
N ASP A 64 1.04 10.72 -7.67
CA ASP A 64 0.17 11.23 -8.73
C ASP A 64 -0.88 12.22 -8.18
N THR A 65 -1.26 12.04 -6.91
CA THR A 65 -2.23 12.90 -6.22
C THR A 65 -1.58 14.03 -5.39
N ILE A 66 -0.25 14.06 -5.30
CA ILE A 66 0.53 15.01 -4.49
C ILE A 66 1.63 15.62 -5.37
N PRO A 67 1.31 16.44 -6.38
CA PRO A 67 2.30 16.90 -7.36
C PRO A 67 3.30 17.94 -6.81
N VAL A 68 3.01 18.53 -5.64
CA VAL A 68 3.81 19.61 -5.04
C VAL A 68 3.88 19.44 -3.52
N SER A 69 4.85 20.10 -2.90
CA SER A 69 5.04 20.05 -1.45
C SER A 69 3.79 20.55 -0.74
N LYS A 70 3.32 19.79 0.25
CA LYS A 70 2.07 20.05 0.97
C LYS A 70 2.17 19.56 2.41
N ASN A 71 1.69 20.40 3.33
CA ASN A 71 1.56 20.02 4.73
C ASN A 71 0.27 19.23 4.96
N ASP A 72 0.28 18.38 5.98
CA ASP A 72 -0.88 17.62 6.47
C ASP A 72 -1.57 16.79 5.37
N VAL A 73 -0.78 16.13 4.51
CA VAL A 73 -1.32 15.17 3.54
C VAL A 73 -1.82 13.94 4.28
N GLU A 74 -3.11 13.61 4.12
CA GLU A 74 -3.75 12.46 4.76
C GLU A 74 -3.46 11.17 3.98
N PHE A 75 -3.04 10.14 4.71
CA PHE A 75 -2.95 8.76 4.25
C PHE A 75 -3.89 7.92 5.11
N ASN A 76 -4.66 7.05 4.46
CA ASN A 76 -5.58 6.17 5.17
C ASN A 76 -5.57 4.77 4.59
N VAL A 77 -5.86 3.81 5.46
CA VAL A 77 -6.09 2.40 5.11
C VAL A 77 -7.38 1.97 5.79
N THR A 78 -8.24 1.29 5.04
CA THR A 78 -9.49 0.73 5.57
C THR A 78 -9.39 -0.79 5.58
N ILE A 79 -9.56 -1.40 6.75
CA ILE A 79 -9.57 -2.85 6.93
C ILE A 79 -11.00 -3.26 7.31
N GLY A 80 -11.69 -3.99 6.43
CA GLY A 80 -13.11 -4.24 6.58
C GLY A 80 -13.89 -2.91 6.54
N ASN A 81 -14.43 -2.49 7.69
CA ASN A 81 -15.16 -1.23 7.83
C ASN A 81 -14.43 -0.21 8.72
N ASP A 82 -13.25 -0.55 9.24
CA ASP A 82 -12.50 0.31 10.15
C ASP A 82 -11.38 1.03 9.41
N THR A 83 -11.40 2.35 9.45
CA THR A 83 -10.41 3.21 8.78
C THR A 83 -9.39 3.73 9.77
N THR A 84 -8.11 3.50 9.48
CA THR A 84 -6.98 4.13 10.19
C THR A 84 -6.40 5.24 9.34
N LYS A 85 -6.10 6.39 9.95
CA LYS A 85 -5.60 7.59 9.27
C LYS A 85 -4.30 8.08 9.89
N THR A 86 -3.44 8.68 9.08
CA THR A 86 -2.26 9.43 9.50
C THR A 86 -2.02 10.60 8.56
N THR A 87 -1.26 11.59 9.01
CA THR A 87 -0.90 12.76 8.20
C THR A 87 0.61 12.96 8.16
N ALA A 88 1.14 13.43 7.04
CA ALA A 88 2.54 13.82 6.93
C ALA A 88 2.73 15.09 6.11
N ASN A 89 3.82 15.80 6.39
CA ASN A 89 4.26 16.94 5.59
C ASN A 89 5.15 16.43 4.47
N ILE A 90 4.70 16.61 3.22
CA ILE A 90 5.44 16.18 2.03
C ILE A 90 6.25 17.35 1.50
N GLN A 91 7.56 17.17 1.43
CA GLN A 91 8.49 18.17 0.90
C GLN A 91 9.27 17.57 -0.27
N TYR A 92 8.96 18.02 -1.48
CA TYR A 92 9.76 17.73 -2.66
C TYR A 92 10.99 18.64 -2.70
N PRO A 93 12.14 18.13 -3.19
CA PRO A 93 13.31 18.95 -3.42
C PRO A 93 13.06 19.94 -4.56
N ASP A 94 13.74 21.09 -4.50
CA ASP A 94 13.72 22.05 -5.60
C ASP A 94 14.30 21.44 -6.88
N TYR A 95 13.79 21.88 -8.03
CA TYR A 95 14.40 21.52 -9.31
C TYR A 95 15.83 22.07 -9.37
N VAL A 96 16.77 21.22 -9.78
CA VAL A 96 18.13 21.65 -10.07
C VAL A 96 18.11 22.45 -11.37
N SER A 97 18.13 23.78 -11.28
CA SER A 97 18.47 24.62 -12.43
C SER A 97 19.98 24.50 -12.68
N ARG A 98 20.35 23.92 -13.82
CA ARG A 98 21.68 24.15 -14.38
C ARG A 98 21.56 25.33 -15.33
N ASP A 99 22.02 26.49 -14.88
CA ASP A 99 22.23 27.65 -15.75
C ASP A 99 23.31 27.25 -16.78
N ASN A 100 22.89 26.64 -17.90
CA ASN A 100 23.60 26.54 -19.18
C ASN A 100 22.87 25.56 -20.13
N ASN A 101 21.62 25.85 -20.48
CA ASN A 101 21.09 25.39 -21.77
C ASN A 101 20.31 26.55 -22.42
N SER A 102 21.08 27.51 -22.92
CA SER A 102 20.62 28.45 -23.94
C SER A 102 20.59 27.69 -25.27
N ILE A 103 19.41 27.32 -25.73
CA ILE A 103 19.17 27.02 -27.16
C ILE A 103 18.56 28.28 -27.75
N GLY A 104 19.45 29.16 -28.21
CA GLY A 104 19.11 30.19 -29.19
C GLY A 104 19.08 29.60 -30.60
#